data_AF-A0A3D2TGQ0-F1
#
_entry.id   AF-A0A3D2TGQ0-F1
#
_cell.length_a   1.000
_cell.length_b   1.000
_cell.length_c   1.000
_cell.angle_alpha   90.00
_cell.angle_beta   90.00
_cell.angle_gamma   90.00
#
_symmetry.space_group_name_H-M   'P 1'
#
loop_
_entity.id
_entity.type
_entity.pdbx_description
1 polymer ?
#
loop_
_entity_poly.entity_id
_entity_poly.type
_entity_poly.pdbx_seq_one_letter_code
_entity_poly.pdbx_strand_id
1 'polypeptide(L)' 'MIIGIPCEIKLDEYRVAMLPVGVEELTRRGHQVLVES' A
#
# COMPACT_ATOMS: atom_id res chain seq x y z
N MET A 1 -8.54 -2.02 10.93
CA MET A 1 -9.10 -1.56 9.63
C MET A 1 -8.36 -2.23 8.50
N ILE A 2 -9.02 -2.50 7.37
CA ILE A 2 -8.39 -3.05 6.17
C ILE A 2 -8.05 -1.90 5.23
N ILE A 3 -6.82 -1.87 4.72
CA ILE A 3 -6.29 -0.83 3.84
C ILE A 3 -5.75 -1.51 2.59
N GLY A 4 -6.27 -1.14 1.42
CA GLY A 4 -5.83 -1.68 0.12
C GLY A 4 -4.90 -0.73 -0.61
N ILE A 5 -3.86 -1.27 -1.23
CA ILE A 5 -2.87 -0.54 -2.03
C ILE A 5 -2.84 -1.20 -3.42
N PRO A 6 -3.66 -0.72 -4.38
CA PRO A 6 -3.66 -1.21 -5.75
C PRO A 6 -2.43 -0.72 -6.52
N CYS A 7 -2.14 -1.39 -7.63
CA CYS A 7 -1.18 -0.92 -8.62
C CYS A 7 -1.78 0.24 -9.41
N GLU A 8 -0.95 1.25 -9.71
CA GLU A 8 -1.37 2.35 -10.58
C GLU A 8 -1.52 1.85 -12.02
N ILE A 9 -2.67 2.11 -12.64
CA ILE A 9 -2.98 1.64 -14.00
C ILE A 9 -2.70 2.71 -15.08
N LYS A 10 -2.29 3.92 -14.66
CA LYS A 10 -2.04 5.01 -15.59
C LYS A 10 -0.72 4.77 -16.32
N LEU A 11 -0.71 5.03 -17.63
CA LEU A 11 0.49 4.92 -18.45
C LEU A 11 1.61 5.79 -17.89
N ASP A 12 2.82 5.24 -17.85
CA ASP A 12 4.04 5.86 -17.32
C ASP A 12 3.94 6.32 -15.85
N GLU A 13 3.06 5.70 -15.07
CA GLU A 13 2.99 5.86 -13.62
C GLU A 13 3.73 4.71 -12.91
N TYR A 14 4.75 5.07 -12.15
CA TYR A 14 5.62 4.12 -11.44
C TYR A 14 5.56 4.29 -9.92
N ARG A 15 4.79 5.27 -9.44
CA ARG A 15 4.60 5.47 -8.00
C ARG A 15 3.64 4.41 -7.46
N VAL A 16 3.71 4.23 -6.15
CA VAL A 16 2.76 3.46 -5.37
C VAL A 16 2.32 4.32 -4.20
N ALA A 17 1.08 4.15 -3.74
CA ALA A 17 0.49 5.00 -2.70
C ALA A 17 1.26 4.97 -1.36
N MET A 18 2.08 3.94 -1.11
CA MET A 18 2.81 3.78 0.15
C MET A 18 4.15 3.08 -0.04
N LEU A 19 5.16 3.56 0.69
CA LEU A 19 6.43 2.86 0.85
C LEU A 19 6.30 1.71 1.87
N PRO A 20 7.16 0.68 1.81
CA PRO A 20 7.13 -0.43 2.77
C PRO A 20 7.14 0.00 4.25
N VAL A 21 7.87 1.07 4.59
CA VAL A 21 7.90 1.62 5.97
C VAL A 21 6.52 2.11 6.45
N GLY A 22 5.69 2.63 5.54
CA GLY A 22 4.32 3.03 5.88
C GLY A 22 3.43 1.83 6.16
N VAL A 23 3.63 0.74 5.40
CA VAL A 23 2.92 -0.53 5.59
C VAL A 23 3.28 -1.14 6.94
N GLU A 24 4.56 -1.13 7.30
CA GLU A 24 5.05 -1.62 8.58
C GLU A 24 4.42 -0.87 9.75
N GLU A 25 4.39 0.46 9.72
CA GLU A 25 3.81 1.25 10.81
C GLU A 25 2.29 1.07 10.94
N LEU A 26 1.57 0.96 9.82
CA LEU A 26 0.14 0.67 9.86
C LEU A 26 -0.13 -0.74 10.40
N THR A 27 0.68 -1.72 10.01
CA THR A 27 0.58 -3.08 10.51
C THR A 27 0.85 -3.13 12.01
N ARG A 28 1.88 -2.42 12.50
CA ARG A 28 2.21 -2.32 13.94
C ARG A 28 1.08 -1.68 14.76
N ARG A 29 0.30 -0.78 14.16
CA ARG A 29 -0.89 -0.16 14.77
C ARG A 29 -2.13 -1.05 14.71
N GLY A 30 -2.03 -2.28 14.17
CA GLY A 30 -3.13 -3.24 14.10
C GLY A 30 -4.02 -3.09 12.86
N HIS A 31 -3.55 -2.40 11.82
CA HIS A 31 -4.23 -2.36 10.53
C HIS A 31 -3.80 -3.57 9.67
N GLN A 32 -4.73 -4.10 8.88
CA GLN A 32 -4.43 -5.12 7.88
C GLN A 32 -4.21 -4.41 6.54
N VAL A 33 -3.04 -4.60 5.93
CA VAL A 33 -2.69 -3.99 4.65
C VAL A 33 -2.66 -5.06 3.56
N LEU A 34 -3.34 -4.80 2.45
CA LEU A 34 -3.37 -5.65 1.26
C LEU A 34 -2.70 -4.90 0.10
N VAL A 35 -1.78 -5.55 -0.59
CA VAL A 35 -1.02 -4.97 -1.71
C VAL A 35 -1.28 -5.81 -2.96
N GLU A 36 -1.61 -5.16 -4.06
CA GLU A 36 -1.75 -5.80 -5.38
C GLU A 36 -0.37 -6.19 -5.94
N SER A 37 -0.30 -7.30 -6.68
CA SER A 37 0.93 -7.83 -7.28
C SER A 37 0.97 -7.61 -8.78
#